data_AF-A0A952WBI8-F1
#
_entry.id   AF-A0A952WBI8-F1
#
_cell.length_a   1.000
_cell.length_b   1.000
_cell.length_c   1.000
_cell.angle_alpha   90.00
_cell.angle_beta   90.00
_cell.angle_gamma   90.00
#
_symmetry.space_group_name_H-M   'P 1'
#
loop_
_entity.id
_entity.type
_entity.pdbx_description
1 polymer ?
#
loop_
_entity_poly.entity_id
_entity_poly.type
_entity_poly.pdbx_seq_one_letter_code
_entity_poly.pdbx_strand_id
1 'polypeptide(L)'
;MNASHDRRGFTLIELLVVISIIALLIGITFPALGQARDSARRTKCAANLRSIGQGFALYMNDSKGLFPRVRPLHSQPSGSNDPSLLELLPVYLDVEKPRPEDPNDPNSKYITADVFKCPSDRVSESGDVEWEPAWRTEGISYEYFPGVMMLASELLAVRNPQVGVTKSFEKNSEKKPLPILSDFGQWHKLRKTGPAKNSVFFPGFQADWSRDIGEAEIGQLIFDARRYGG
;
A
#
# COMPACT_ATOMS: atom_id res chain seq x y z
N MET A 1 -34.18 44.41 -45.51
CA MET A 1 -32.74 44.78 -45.57
C MET A 1 -31.95 43.58 -45.10
N ASN A 2 -31.34 42.81 -46.01
CA ASN A 2 -30.52 41.66 -45.63
C ASN A 2 -29.06 42.09 -45.63
N ALA A 3 -28.47 42.21 -44.44
CA ALA A 3 -27.04 42.43 -44.30
C ALA A 3 -26.30 41.18 -44.80
N SER A 4 -25.57 41.30 -45.90
CA SER A 4 -24.68 40.25 -46.41
C SER A 4 -23.55 40.07 -45.41
N HIS A 5 -23.57 38.95 -44.69
CA HIS A 5 -22.51 38.59 -43.75
C HIS A 5 -21.25 38.22 -44.54
N ASP A 6 -20.28 39.12 -44.54
CA ASP A 6 -18.98 38.93 -45.18
C ASP A 6 -18.25 37.77 -44.47
N ARG A 7 -18.22 36.59 -45.11
CA ARG A 7 -17.58 35.41 -44.53
C ARG A 7 -16.08 35.52 -44.75
N ARG A 8 -15.37 36.07 -43.76
CA ARG A 8 -13.91 36.05 -43.69
C ARG A 8 -13.44 34.59 -43.65
N GLY A 9 -12.78 34.13 -44.70
CA GLY A 9 -12.13 32.82 -44.74
C GLY A 9 -10.81 32.85 -43.96
N PHE A 10 -10.54 31.80 -43.20
CA PHE A 10 -9.25 31.62 -42.52
C PHE A 10 -8.15 31.37 -43.55
N THR A 11 -7.00 32.03 -43.41
CA THR A 11 -5.83 31.74 -44.25
C THR A 11 -5.15 30.45 -43.79
N LEU A 12 -4.48 29.76 -44.71
CA LEU A 12 -3.70 28.55 -44.41
C LEU A 12 -2.62 28.81 -43.35
N ILE A 13 -2.01 30.00 -43.38
CA ILE A 13 -0.97 30.42 -42.43
C ILE A 13 -1.55 30.56 -41.02
N GLU A 14 -2.71 31.20 -40.87
CA GLU A 14 -3.36 31.35 -39.56
C GLU A 14 -3.69 29.98 -38.94
N LEU A 15 -4.17 29.04 -39.76
CA LEU A 15 -4.43 27.68 -39.29
C LEU A 15 -3.13 26.96 -38.89
N LEU A 16 -2.05 27.13 -39.66
CA LEU A 16 -0.75 26.50 -39.39
C LEU A 16 -0.12 27.00 -38.08
N VAL A 17 -0.21 28.30 -37.80
CA VAL A 17 0.30 28.90 -36.55
C VAL A 17 -0.49 28.39 -35.34
N VAL A 18 -1.81 28.22 -35.46
CA VAL A 18 -2.63 27.72 -34.36
C VAL A 18 -2.29 26.28 -34.01
N ILE A 19 -2.19 25.40 -35.02
CA ILE A 19 -1.83 24.00 -34.75
C ILE A 19 -0.40 23.87 -34.20
N SER A 20 0.54 24.72 -34.62
CA SER A 20 1.92 24.68 -34.10
C SER A 20 1.98 25.09 -32.63
N ILE A 21 1.21 26.10 -32.22
CA ILE A 21 1.09 26.51 -30.81
C ILE A 21 0.42 25.39 -29.99
N ILE A 22 -0.67 24.79 -30.48
CA ILE A 22 -1.34 23.67 -29.79
C ILE A 22 -0.39 22.48 -29.62
N ALA A 23 0.35 22.11 -30.66
CA ALA A 23 1.33 21.02 -30.61
C ALA A 23 2.43 21.28 -29.58
N LEU A 24 2.93 22.52 -29.50
CA LEU A 24 3.91 22.92 -28.48
C LEU A 24 3.34 22.81 -27.06
N LEU A 25 2.13 23.30 -26.83
CA LEU A 25 1.47 23.24 -25.51
C LEU A 25 1.16 21.80 -25.06
N ILE A 26 0.71 20.96 -25.98
CA ILE A 26 0.49 19.52 -25.74
C ILE A 26 1.83 18.86 -25.39
N GLY A 27 2.90 19.17 -26.13
CA GLY A 27 4.23 18.61 -25.91
C GLY A 27 4.76 18.81 -24.49
N ILE A 28 4.47 19.95 -23.86
CA ILE A 28 4.86 20.22 -22.46
C ILE A 28 3.87 19.64 -21.44
N THR A 29 2.58 19.57 -21.77
CA THR A 29 1.50 19.21 -20.81
C THR A 29 1.38 17.71 -20.61
N PHE A 30 1.54 16.91 -21.66
CA PHE A 30 1.43 15.45 -21.59
C PHE A 30 2.40 14.79 -20.59
N PRO A 31 3.72 15.09 -20.59
CA PRO A 31 4.64 14.50 -19.63
C PRO A 31 4.35 14.95 -18.18
N ALA A 32 3.91 16.20 -17.99
CA ALA A 32 3.51 16.71 -16.68
C ALA A 32 2.27 15.99 -16.13
N LEU A 33 1.27 15.71 -16.97
CA LEU A 33 0.06 15.02 -16.57
C LEU A 33 0.33 13.58 -16.09
N GLY A 34 1.26 12.88 -16.74
CA GLY A 34 1.69 11.54 -16.31
C GLY A 34 2.27 11.54 -14.88
N GLN A 35 3.19 12.47 -14.61
CA GLN A 35 3.79 12.63 -13.29
C GLN A 35 2.77 13.05 -12.22
N ALA A 36 1.84 13.94 -12.56
CA ALA A 36 0.77 14.37 -11.67
C ALA A 36 -0.14 13.19 -11.28
N ARG A 37 -0.51 12.34 -12.24
CA ARG A 37 -1.30 11.13 -11.98
C ARG A 37 -0.57 10.13 -11.09
N ASP A 38 0.71 9.88 -11.34
CA ASP A 38 1.51 8.97 -10.51
C ASP A 38 1.69 9.51 -9.08
N SER A 39 1.85 10.82 -8.92
CA SER A 39 1.85 11.49 -7.61
C SER A 39 0.50 11.35 -6.89
N ALA A 40 -0.61 11.60 -7.58
CA ALA A 40 -1.95 11.48 -7.01
C ALA A 40 -2.27 10.05 -6.54
N ARG A 41 -1.90 9.03 -7.35
CA ARG A 41 -2.02 7.61 -6.97
C ARG A 41 -1.24 7.30 -5.71
N ARG A 42 -0.01 7.80 -5.61
CA ARG A 42 0.82 7.64 -4.41
C ARG A 42 0.18 8.31 -3.19
N THR A 43 -0.29 9.55 -3.30
CA THR A 43 -0.96 10.25 -2.20
C THR A 43 -2.20 9.49 -1.74
N LYS A 44 -2.99 8.94 -2.68
CA LYS A 44 -4.14 8.10 -2.33
C LYS A 44 -3.72 6.80 -1.64
N CYS A 45 -2.65 6.15 -2.09
CA CYS A 45 -2.08 4.99 -1.39
C CYS A 45 -1.67 5.35 0.06
N ALA A 46 -0.94 6.44 0.26
CA ALA A 46 -0.54 6.89 1.60
C ALA A 46 -1.76 7.22 2.49
N ALA A 47 -2.81 7.81 1.92
CA ALA A 47 -4.07 8.06 2.64
C ALA A 47 -4.78 6.76 3.06
N ASN A 48 -4.79 5.75 2.20
CA ASN A 48 -5.33 4.42 2.51
C ASN A 48 -4.51 3.75 3.63
N LEU A 49 -3.18 3.75 3.54
CA LEU A 49 -2.28 3.26 4.60
C LEU A 49 -2.49 3.98 5.93
N ARG A 50 -2.67 5.31 5.92
CA ARG A 50 -2.98 6.08 7.12
C ARG A 50 -4.32 5.68 7.73
N SER A 51 -5.33 5.43 6.89
CA SER A 51 -6.65 4.97 7.33
C SER A 51 -6.54 3.60 8.01
N ILE A 52 -5.81 2.66 7.41
CA ILE A 52 -5.50 1.37 8.05
C ILE A 52 -4.71 1.55 9.35
N GLY A 53 -3.76 2.50 9.36
CA GLY A 53 -3.04 2.92 10.56
C GLY A 53 -3.96 3.35 11.70
N GLN A 54 -5.04 4.08 11.41
CA GLN A 54 -6.05 4.38 12.43
C GLN A 54 -6.77 3.12 12.92
N GLY A 55 -7.08 2.18 12.03
CA GLY A 55 -7.62 0.87 12.43
C GLY A 55 -6.69 0.10 13.37
N PHE A 56 -5.38 0.11 13.12
CA PHE A 56 -4.40 -0.43 14.06
C PHE A 56 -4.38 0.31 15.40
N ALA A 57 -4.51 1.65 15.40
CA ALA A 57 -4.58 2.43 16.63
C ALA A 57 -5.79 2.02 17.49
N LEU A 58 -6.95 1.86 16.86
CA LEU A 58 -8.17 1.40 17.53
C LEU A 58 -8.01 -0.02 18.08
N TYR A 59 -7.48 -0.96 17.28
CA TYR A 59 -7.17 -2.30 17.78
C TYR A 59 -6.23 -2.28 18.97
N MET A 60 -5.12 -1.52 18.87
CA MET A 60 -4.12 -1.43 19.94
C MET A 60 -4.70 -0.86 21.22
N ASN A 61 -5.66 0.07 21.12
CA ASN A 61 -6.38 0.57 22.29
C ASN A 61 -7.13 -0.55 23.01
N ASP A 62 -7.75 -1.46 22.27
CA ASP A 62 -8.54 -2.56 22.83
C ASP A 62 -7.68 -3.77 23.25
N SER A 63 -6.49 -3.92 22.67
CA SER A 63 -5.56 -5.04 22.87
C SER A 63 -4.41 -4.76 23.86
N LYS A 64 -4.55 -3.76 24.74
CA LYS A 64 -3.53 -3.33 25.71
C LYS A 64 -2.22 -2.86 25.05
N GLY A 65 -2.33 -2.20 23.92
CA GLY A 65 -1.21 -1.64 23.17
C GLY A 65 -0.43 -2.67 22.36
N LEU A 66 -0.98 -3.87 22.12
CA LEU A 66 -0.30 -4.93 21.37
C LEU A 66 -0.69 -4.91 19.90
N PHE A 67 0.27 -5.19 19.02
CA PHE A 67 -0.04 -5.37 17.61
C PHE A 67 -0.90 -6.63 17.37
N PRO A 68 -1.75 -6.64 16.33
CA PRO A 68 -2.49 -7.84 15.95
C PRO A 68 -1.56 -9.04 15.73
N ARG A 69 -1.84 -10.13 16.44
CA ARG A 69 -1.27 -11.45 16.14
C ARG A 69 -2.16 -12.11 15.09
N VAL A 70 -1.77 -11.92 13.84
CA VAL A 70 -2.50 -12.38 12.66
C VAL A 70 -1.54 -13.02 11.68
N ARG A 71 -2.08 -13.84 10.79
CA ARG A 71 -1.30 -14.40 9.68
C ARG A 71 -0.86 -13.29 8.72
N PRO A 72 0.42 -13.27 8.30
CA PRO A 72 0.92 -12.26 7.37
C PRO A 72 0.43 -12.46 5.93
N LEU A 73 -0.03 -13.65 5.55
CA LEU A 73 -0.49 -13.99 4.20
C LEU A 73 -1.94 -14.51 4.25
N HIS A 74 -2.81 -13.94 3.40
CA HIS A 74 -4.24 -14.26 3.37
C HIS A 74 -4.53 -15.55 2.58
N SER A 75 -3.76 -15.82 1.52
CA SER A 75 -4.00 -16.93 0.57
C SER A 75 -3.77 -18.36 1.07
N GLN A 76 -3.33 -18.58 2.31
CA GLN A 76 -3.09 -19.94 2.80
C GLN A 76 -4.29 -20.50 3.57
N PRO A 77 -4.93 -21.60 3.11
CA PRO A 77 -5.76 -22.43 3.96
C PRO A 77 -4.83 -23.11 4.96
N SER A 78 -4.94 -22.81 6.24
CA SER A 78 -4.12 -23.44 7.27
C SER A 78 -4.98 -23.84 8.44
N GLY A 79 -4.71 -25.02 8.99
CA GLY A 79 -5.29 -25.52 10.24
C GLY A 79 -4.85 -24.75 11.50
N SER A 80 -4.40 -23.50 11.35
CA SER A 80 -4.09 -22.57 12.43
C SER A 80 -5.35 -21.79 12.82
N ASN A 81 -5.63 -21.69 14.12
CA ASN A 81 -6.78 -20.93 14.65
C ASN A 81 -6.61 -19.40 14.60
N ASP A 82 -5.51 -18.89 14.04
CA ASP A 82 -5.21 -17.46 14.03
C ASP A 82 -5.91 -16.73 12.87
N PRO A 83 -6.62 -15.62 13.15
CA PRO A 83 -7.31 -14.86 12.12
C PRO A 83 -6.33 -14.20 11.15
N SER A 84 -6.80 -13.93 9.93
CA SER A 84 -6.05 -13.10 8.99
C SER A 84 -6.21 -11.61 9.34
N LEU A 85 -5.25 -10.79 8.90
CA LEU A 85 -5.36 -9.34 9.04
C LEU A 85 -6.66 -8.80 8.40
N LEU A 86 -7.09 -9.42 7.31
CA LEU A 86 -8.30 -9.07 6.56
C LEU A 86 -9.61 -9.54 7.20
N GLU A 87 -9.56 -10.36 8.25
CA GLU A 87 -10.73 -10.64 9.10
C GLU A 87 -10.82 -9.65 10.26
N LEU A 88 -9.67 -9.18 10.76
CA LEU A 88 -9.58 -8.34 11.94
C LEU A 88 -9.78 -6.85 11.62
N LEU A 89 -9.03 -6.30 10.66
CA LEU A 89 -9.05 -4.86 10.37
C LEU A 89 -10.39 -4.31 9.89
N PRO A 90 -11.20 -5.02 9.07
CA PRO A 90 -12.46 -4.47 8.58
C PRO A 90 -13.41 -4.04 9.71
N VAL A 91 -13.38 -4.74 10.85
CA VAL A 91 -14.19 -4.39 12.04
C VAL A 91 -13.82 -3.02 12.59
N TYR A 92 -12.52 -2.68 12.64
CA TYR A 92 -12.03 -1.40 13.15
C TYR A 92 -12.10 -0.27 12.12
N LEU A 93 -12.23 -0.62 10.84
CA LEU A 93 -12.29 0.34 9.73
C LEU A 93 -13.72 0.60 9.24
N ASP A 94 -14.71 -0.15 9.74
CA ASP A 94 -16.11 -0.12 9.28
C ASP A 94 -16.21 -0.28 7.75
N VAL A 95 -15.54 -1.31 7.23
CA VAL A 95 -15.54 -1.65 5.80
C VAL A 95 -15.94 -3.10 5.58
N GLU A 96 -16.44 -3.41 4.38
CA GLU A 96 -16.72 -4.78 3.98
C GLU A 96 -15.44 -5.62 4.01
N LYS A 97 -15.53 -6.84 4.56
CA LYS A 97 -14.41 -7.76 4.59
C LYS A 97 -14.06 -8.23 3.18
N PRO A 98 -12.76 -8.33 2.83
CA PRO A 98 -12.37 -8.97 1.59
C PRO A 98 -12.90 -10.41 1.51
N ARG A 99 -13.40 -10.78 0.33
CA ARG A 99 -13.99 -12.10 0.08
C ARG A 99 -13.69 -12.57 -1.34
N PRO A 100 -13.63 -13.88 -1.59
CA PRO A 100 -13.55 -14.40 -2.95
C PRO A 100 -14.79 -14.01 -3.77
N GLU A 101 -14.60 -13.84 -5.08
CA GLU A 101 -15.67 -13.66 -6.07
C GLU A 101 -16.55 -14.91 -6.14
N ASP A 102 -15.91 -16.10 -6.15
CA ASP A 102 -16.53 -17.42 -6.07
C ASP A 102 -16.02 -18.16 -4.81
N PRO A 103 -16.86 -18.34 -3.78
CA PRO A 103 -16.49 -19.05 -2.55
C PRO A 103 -16.11 -20.52 -2.74
N ASN A 104 -16.48 -21.14 -3.87
CA ASN A 104 -16.22 -22.55 -4.12
C ASN A 104 -14.92 -22.80 -4.91
N ASP A 105 -14.31 -21.74 -5.45
CA ASP A 105 -13.05 -21.82 -6.17
C ASP A 105 -11.89 -21.35 -5.28
N PRO A 106 -10.94 -22.25 -4.91
CA PRO A 106 -9.79 -21.88 -4.08
C PRO A 106 -8.84 -20.88 -4.77
N ASN A 107 -8.92 -20.73 -6.09
CA ASN A 107 -8.14 -19.77 -6.87
C ASN A 107 -8.95 -18.51 -7.22
N SER A 108 -10.12 -18.33 -6.61
CA SER A 108 -10.98 -17.19 -6.90
C SER A 108 -10.32 -15.87 -6.53
N LYS A 109 -10.56 -14.86 -7.38
CA LYS A 109 -10.14 -13.48 -7.17
C LYS A 109 -10.87 -12.86 -5.99
N TYR A 110 -10.25 -11.86 -5.36
CA TYR A 110 -10.85 -11.16 -4.22
C TYR A 110 -11.58 -9.88 -4.63
N ILE A 111 -12.75 -9.68 -4.03
CA ILE A 111 -13.44 -8.39 -3.95
C ILE A 111 -13.02 -7.74 -2.63
N THR A 112 -12.47 -6.53 -2.71
CA THR A 112 -11.90 -5.82 -1.55
C THR A 112 -12.38 -4.38 -1.49
N ALA A 113 -12.44 -3.82 -0.27
CA ALA A 113 -12.72 -2.40 -0.05
C ALA A 113 -11.54 -1.53 -0.53
N ASP A 114 -11.83 -0.31 -0.98
CA ASP A 114 -10.82 0.58 -1.58
C ASP A 114 -9.67 0.97 -0.64
N VAL A 115 -9.90 0.89 0.68
CA VAL A 115 -8.86 1.15 1.69
C VAL A 115 -7.73 0.11 1.63
N PHE A 116 -8.01 -1.10 1.15
CA PHE A 116 -7.02 -2.19 1.03
C PHE A 116 -6.31 -2.20 -0.33
N LYS A 117 -6.65 -1.29 -1.24
CA LYS A 117 -6.08 -1.20 -2.59
C LYS A 117 -5.07 -0.08 -2.69
N CYS A 118 -3.89 -0.37 -3.21
CA CYS A 118 -2.96 0.65 -3.68
C CYS A 118 -3.33 1.00 -5.13
N PRO A 119 -3.63 2.27 -5.49
CA PRO A 119 -3.97 2.64 -6.87
C PRO A 119 -2.83 2.45 -7.88
N SER A 120 -1.61 2.21 -7.40
CA SER A 120 -0.45 1.87 -8.24
C SER A 120 -0.27 0.36 -8.42
N ASP A 121 -0.94 -0.46 -7.60
CA ASP A 121 -1.01 -1.92 -7.75
C ASP A 121 -2.05 -2.27 -8.82
N ARG A 122 -1.56 -2.47 -10.05
CA ARG A 122 -2.37 -2.61 -11.25
C ARG A 122 -1.92 -3.80 -12.07
N VAL A 123 -2.82 -4.30 -12.91
CA VAL A 123 -2.52 -5.36 -13.89
C VAL A 123 -1.36 -4.91 -14.78
N SER A 124 -0.46 -5.86 -15.08
CA SER A 124 0.63 -5.66 -16.04
C SER A 124 0.06 -5.35 -17.43
N GLU A 125 0.36 -4.18 -17.98
CA GLU A 125 -0.03 -3.79 -19.35
C GLU A 125 0.95 -4.30 -20.42
N SER A 126 2.03 -5.00 -20.02
CA SER A 126 3.13 -5.40 -20.92
C SER A 126 3.09 -6.87 -21.31
N GLY A 127 2.49 -7.15 -22.47
CA GLY A 127 2.98 -8.09 -23.49
C GLY A 127 2.89 -9.59 -23.22
N ASP A 128 3.53 -10.11 -22.17
CA ASP A 128 3.86 -11.55 -22.13
C ASP A 128 3.49 -12.25 -20.80
N VAL A 129 3.22 -11.50 -19.73
CA VAL A 129 2.71 -12.08 -18.47
C VAL A 129 1.70 -11.13 -17.82
N GLU A 130 0.44 -11.55 -17.81
CA GLU A 130 -0.67 -10.87 -17.12
C GLU A 130 -0.63 -11.24 -15.64
N TRP A 131 0.05 -10.44 -14.83
CA TRP A 131 -0.03 -10.55 -13.37
C TRP A 131 -1.22 -9.72 -12.88
N GLU A 132 -2.11 -10.36 -12.12
CA GLU A 132 -3.15 -9.70 -11.36
C GLU A 132 -2.54 -8.87 -10.23
N PRO A 133 -3.13 -7.73 -9.85
CA PRO A 133 -2.63 -6.93 -8.74
C PRO A 133 -2.76 -7.69 -7.41
N ALA A 134 -1.92 -7.36 -6.43
CA ALA A 134 -1.88 -8.08 -5.16
C ALA A 134 -3.22 -8.03 -4.42
N TRP A 135 -3.96 -6.91 -4.48
CA TRP A 135 -5.30 -6.86 -3.89
C TRP A 135 -6.31 -7.81 -4.55
N ARG A 136 -6.12 -8.21 -5.81
CA ARG A 136 -6.98 -9.19 -6.52
C ARG A 136 -6.66 -10.62 -6.12
N THR A 137 -5.41 -10.91 -5.79
CA THR A 137 -4.94 -12.29 -5.48
C THR A 137 -4.89 -12.58 -3.98
N GLU A 138 -4.61 -11.57 -3.16
CA GLU A 138 -4.41 -11.68 -1.71
C GLU A 138 -5.44 -10.89 -0.89
N GLY A 139 -6.33 -10.13 -1.54
CA GLY A 139 -7.33 -9.28 -0.88
C GLY A 139 -6.79 -7.95 -0.35
N ILE A 140 -5.47 -7.72 -0.38
CA ILE A 140 -4.81 -6.49 0.07
C ILE A 140 -3.55 -6.18 -0.75
N SER A 141 -3.28 -4.90 -1.02
CA SER A 141 -2.04 -4.43 -1.67
C SER A 141 -0.87 -4.26 -0.72
N TYR A 142 -1.04 -4.58 0.56
CA TYR A 142 -0.14 -4.17 1.62
C TYR A 142 0.37 -5.35 2.44
N GLU A 143 1.63 -5.27 2.84
CA GLU A 143 2.32 -6.26 3.67
C GLU A 143 2.40 -5.79 5.12
N TYR A 144 1.97 -6.66 6.04
CA TYR A 144 1.97 -6.40 7.47
C TYR A 144 3.22 -6.96 8.14
N PHE A 145 4.20 -6.08 8.32
CA PHE A 145 5.55 -6.44 8.76
C PHE A 145 5.62 -7.00 10.19
N PRO A 146 4.89 -6.47 11.21
CA PRO A 146 4.87 -7.09 12.54
C PRO A 146 4.39 -8.54 12.52
N GLY A 147 3.44 -8.90 11.64
CA GLY A 147 2.99 -10.28 11.48
C GLY A 147 4.09 -11.21 10.99
N VAL A 148 4.89 -10.76 10.02
CA VAL A 148 6.08 -11.49 9.55
C VAL A 148 7.09 -11.68 10.68
N MET A 149 7.33 -10.65 11.48
CA MET A 149 8.23 -10.71 12.62
C MET A 149 7.73 -11.62 13.74
N MET A 150 6.42 -11.67 13.97
CA MET A 150 5.81 -12.60 14.93
C MET A 150 5.98 -14.04 14.47
N LEU A 151 5.69 -14.34 13.20
CA LEU A 151 5.90 -15.66 12.62
C LEU A 151 7.38 -16.09 12.69
N ALA A 152 8.30 -15.18 12.36
CA ALA A 152 9.73 -15.45 12.48
C ALA A 152 10.15 -15.70 13.95
N SER A 153 9.57 -14.96 14.90
CA SER A 153 9.83 -15.14 16.33
C SER A 153 9.31 -16.49 16.86
N GLU A 154 8.15 -16.95 16.36
CA GLU A 154 7.60 -18.27 16.68
C GLU A 154 8.51 -19.40 16.17
N LEU A 155 9.00 -19.28 14.94
CA LEU A 155 9.95 -20.25 14.35
C LEU A 155 11.26 -20.33 15.15
N LEU A 156 11.62 -19.24 15.84
CA LEU A 156 12.80 -19.14 16.71
C LEU A 156 12.49 -19.41 18.19
N ALA A 157 11.32 -19.98 18.49
CA ALA A 157 10.89 -20.38 19.83
C ALA A 157 10.85 -19.23 20.86
N VAL A 158 10.52 -18.01 20.44
CA VAL A 158 10.20 -16.91 21.37
C VAL A 158 8.88 -17.24 22.08
N ARG A 159 8.85 -17.17 23.42
CA ARG A 159 7.70 -17.62 24.22
C ARG A 159 6.45 -16.79 23.99
N ASN A 160 6.60 -15.46 23.91
CA ASN A 160 5.52 -14.52 23.63
C ASN A 160 5.92 -13.60 22.46
N PRO A 161 5.73 -14.05 21.20
CA PRO A 161 6.15 -13.31 20.01
C PRO A 161 5.38 -11.99 19.87
N GLN A 162 4.09 -11.95 20.22
CA GLN A 162 3.27 -10.75 20.09
C GLN A 162 3.78 -9.61 20.97
N VAL A 163 4.05 -9.90 22.25
CA VAL A 163 4.62 -8.91 23.19
C VAL A 163 6.04 -8.55 22.77
N GLY A 164 6.85 -9.56 22.43
CA GLY A 164 8.24 -9.37 22.00
C GLY A 164 8.36 -8.39 20.83
N VAL A 165 7.64 -8.66 19.75
CA VAL A 165 7.66 -7.84 18.53
C VAL A 165 7.10 -6.45 18.80
N THR A 166 5.97 -6.32 19.51
CA THR A 166 5.40 -5.01 19.82
C THR A 166 6.40 -4.13 20.59
N LYS A 167 7.04 -4.67 21.62
CA LYS A 167 8.06 -3.94 22.41
C LYS A 167 9.31 -3.62 21.61
N SER A 168 9.70 -4.50 20.68
CA SER A 168 10.81 -4.26 19.76
C SER A 168 10.54 -3.05 18.84
N PHE A 169 9.31 -2.89 18.37
CA PHE A 169 8.89 -1.72 17.59
C PHE A 169 8.82 -0.45 18.43
N GLU A 170 8.22 -0.52 19.64
CA GLU A 170 8.19 0.62 20.58
C GLU A 170 9.59 1.16 20.88
N LYS A 171 10.57 0.28 21.12
CA LYS A 171 11.96 0.68 21.40
C LYS A 171 12.63 1.39 20.21
N ASN A 172 12.36 0.94 18.99
CA ASN A 172 12.96 1.53 17.78
C ASN A 172 12.23 2.80 17.30
N SER A 173 11.03 3.03 17.83
CA SER A 173 10.09 4.08 17.42
C SER A 173 10.67 5.50 17.55
N GLU A 174 11.56 5.74 18.53
CA GLU A 174 12.16 7.06 18.80
C GLU A 174 13.32 7.43 17.85
N LYS A 175 14.06 6.44 17.35
CA LYS A 175 15.28 6.69 16.54
C LYS A 175 15.03 6.50 15.06
N LYS A 176 14.40 5.37 14.70
CA LYS A 176 14.17 4.94 13.33
C LYS A 176 12.84 4.20 13.28
N PRO A 177 11.70 4.90 13.14
CA PRO A 177 10.40 4.26 13.14
C PRO A 177 10.34 3.18 12.06
N LEU A 178 9.75 2.04 12.42
CA LEU A 178 9.64 0.88 11.54
C LEU A 178 8.29 0.88 10.84
N PRO A 179 8.25 0.45 9.57
CA PRO A 179 7.00 0.31 8.86
C PRO A 179 6.18 -0.81 9.52
N ILE A 180 4.91 -0.55 9.82
CA ILE A 180 3.99 -1.59 10.28
C ILE A 180 3.24 -2.22 9.10
N LEU A 181 2.92 -1.41 8.09
CA LEU A 181 2.21 -1.82 6.91
C LEU A 181 2.81 -1.08 5.71
N SER A 182 3.15 -1.80 4.65
CA SER A 182 3.85 -1.24 3.48
C SER A 182 3.22 -1.72 2.20
N ASP A 183 3.40 -0.99 1.09
CA ASP A 183 3.11 -1.54 -0.23
C ASP A 183 3.85 -2.88 -0.43
N PHE A 184 3.11 -3.88 -0.91
CA PHE A 184 3.66 -5.20 -1.16
C PHE A 184 4.74 -5.14 -2.26
N GLY A 185 4.45 -4.46 -3.37
CA GLY A 185 5.37 -4.24 -4.48
C GLY A 185 5.96 -2.82 -4.54
N GLN A 186 7.03 -2.64 -5.31
CA GLN A 186 7.61 -1.32 -5.60
C GLN A 186 6.88 -0.63 -6.77
N TRP A 187 5.64 -0.22 -6.55
CA TRP A 187 4.76 0.23 -7.63
C TRP A 187 4.83 1.73 -7.93
N HIS A 188 5.46 2.53 -7.08
CA HIS A 188 5.55 3.98 -7.27
C HIS A 188 6.81 4.37 -8.07
N LYS A 189 6.76 5.48 -8.83
CA LYS A 189 7.89 5.91 -9.69
C LYS A 189 8.73 7.06 -9.14
N LEU A 190 8.22 7.80 -8.15
CA LEU A 190 8.71 9.13 -7.77
C LEU A 190 9.81 9.16 -6.69
N ARG A 191 10.87 8.35 -6.80
CA ARG A 191 11.94 8.37 -5.79
C ARG A 191 13.33 8.35 -6.41
N LYS A 192 14.17 9.32 -6.03
CA LYS A 192 15.58 9.41 -6.50
C LYS A 192 16.46 8.30 -5.91
N THR A 193 16.23 7.93 -4.65
CA THR A 193 17.00 6.92 -3.89
C THR A 193 16.13 6.24 -2.84
N GLY A 194 16.24 4.91 -2.68
CA GLY A 194 15.46 4.10 -1.72
C GLY A 194 14.18 3.47 -2.29
N PRO A 195 13.39 2.74 -1.49
CA PRO A 195 12.32 1.88 -1.99
C PRO A 195 11.13 2.67 -2.53
N ALA A 196 10.61 2.28 -3.68
CA ALA A 196 9.47 2.99 -4.29
C ALA A 196 8.12 2.50 -3.74
N LYS A 197 8.01 2.51 -2.41
CA LYS A 197 6.90 2.01 -1.59
C LYS A 197 6.46 3.09 -0.61
N ASN A 198 5.19 3.15 -0.28
CA ASN A 198 4.67 3.83 0.90
C ASN A 198 4.56 2.84 2.06
N SER A 199 4.70 3.38 3.25
CA SER A 199 4.47 2.65 4.50
C SER A 199 3.78 3.55 5.50
N VAL A 200 3.06 2.94 6.43
CA VAL A 200 2.63 3.57 7.67
C VAL A 200 3.54 3.13 8.82
N PHE A 201 3.86 4.06 9.72
CA PHE A 201 4.88 3.89 10.74
C PHE A 201 4.29 3.97 12.15
N PHE A 202 4.92 3.25 13.08
CA PHE A 202 4.65 3.35 14.51
C PHE A 202 5.78 4.13 15.22
N PRO A 203 5.45 5.05 16.15
CA PRO A 203 4.13 5.36 16.71
C PRO A 203 3.41 6.44 15.88
N GLY A 204 2.10 6.60 16.08
CA GLY A 204 1.34 7.71 15.51
C GLY A 204 0.81 7.49 14.08
N PHE A 205 1.07 6.33 13.48
CA PHE A 205 0.40 5.85 12.26
C PHE A 205 0.47 6.84 11.09
N GLN A 206 1.61 7.51 10.96
CA GLN A 206 1.87 8.43 9.86
C GLN A 206 2.31 7.64 8.64
N ALA A 207 1.76 7.97 7.48
CA ALA A 207 2.12 7.36 6.21
C ALA A 207 3.14 8.23 5.47
N ASP A 208 4.23 7.63 5.01
CA ASP A 208 5.26 8.27 4.19
C ASP A 208 5.93 7.24 3.27
N TRP A 209 6.97 7.63 2.54
CA TRP A 209 7.86 6.72 1.86
C TRP A 209 8.42 5.67 2.83
N SER A 210 8.39 4.42 2.39
CA SER A 210 9.03 3.31 3.08
C SER A 210 10.54 3.53 3.20
N ARG A 211 11.21 2.69 3.99
CA ARG A 211 12.67 2.65 4.07
C ARG A 211 13.13 1.22 4.02
N ASP A 212 14.32 1.00 3.48
CA ASP A 212 14.94 -0.30 3.55
C ASP A 212 15.32 -0.60 5.00
N ILE A 213 15.05 -1.83 5.42
CA ILE A 213 15.44 -2.36 6.72
C ILE A 213 16.65 -3.25 6.46
N GLY A 214 17.80 -2.88 7.02
CA GLY A 214 19.02 -3.66 6.83
C GLY A 214 18.98 -4.98 7.62
N GLU A 215 19.73 -5.98 7.18
CA GLU A 215 19.80 -7.29 7.85
C GLU A 215 20.18 -7.18 9.34
N ALA A 216 21.12 -6.30 9.68
CA ALA A 216 21.52 -6.05 11.06
C ALA A 216 20.36 -5.49 11.92
N GLU A 217 19.50 -4.66 11.31
CA GLU A 217 18.32 -4.12 11.99
C GLU A 217 17.26 -5.21 12.20
N ILE A 218 17.05 -6.08 11.20
CA ILE A 218 16.18 -7.27 11.35
C ILE A 218 16.70 -8.19 12.47
N GLY A 219 18.00 -8.47 12.49
CA GLY A 219 18.62 -9.27 13.55
C GLY A 219 18.43 -8.66 14.94
N GLN A 220 18.58 -7.34 15.06
CA GLN A 220 18.33 -6.62 16.30
C GLN A 220 16.85 -6.71 16.72
N LEU A 221 15.92 -6.63 15.76
CA LEU A 221 14.49 -6.74 16.04
C LEU A 221 14.10 -8.11 16.58
N ILE A 222 14.65 -9.18 16.01
CA ILE A 222 14.44 -10.56 16.48
C ILE A 222 15.05 -10.74 17.88
N PHE A 223 16.27 -10.24 18.09
CA PHE A 223 16.93 -10.30 19.39
C PHE A 223 16.11 -9.58 20.48
N ASP A 224 15.65 -8.37 20.18
CA ASP A 224 14.79 -7.59 21.07
C ASP A 224 13.44 -8.29 21.29
N ALA A 225 12.85 -8.89 20.25
CA ALA A 225 11.62 -9.66 20.39
C ALA A 225 11.80 -10.86 21.33
N ARG A 226 12.92 -11.60 21.24
CA ARG A 226 13.25 -12.67 22.18
C ARG A 226 13.44 -12.15 23.59
N ARG A 227 14.12 -11.01 23.75
CA ARG A 227 14.37 -10.39 25.07
C ARG A 227 13.08 -9.97 25.77
N TYR A 228 12.14 -9.38 25.03
CA TYR A 228 10.87 -8.88 25.59
C TYR A 228 9.77 -9.95 25.63
N GLY A 229 9.87 -10.97 24.78
CA GLY A 229 8.89 -12.06 24.66
C GLY A 229 8.99 -13.14 25.74
N GLY A 230 10.03 -13.12 26.58
CA GLY A 230 10.22 -14.08 27.67
C GLY A 230 10.93 -15.36 27.27
#